data_AF-A0A2V2GPJ6-F1
#
_entry.id   AF-A0A2V2GPJ6-F1
#
_cell.length_a   1.000
_cell.length_b   1.000
_cell.length_c   1.000
_cell.angle_alpha   90.00
_cell.angle_beta   90.00
_cell.angle_gamma   90.00
#
_symmetry.space_group_name_H-M   'P 1'
#
loop_
_entity.id
_entity.type
_entity.pdbx_description
1 polymer ?
#
loop_
_entity_poly.entity_id
_entity_poly.type
_entity_poly.pdbx_seq_one_letter_code
_entity_poly.pdbx_strand_id
1 'polypeptide(L)'
;MNEYSIHVTDGKVIGDSALYLTANDLLGRESKRLCDLTDALDKSTPEKKNNKIAEYKCAKYRYAAVSLIHSIVYNINHFRKTNNLEYSHYLLQPFDDIFREYPEYLTLYEAAADDEKPDLSLYYSVSAFTEREIAELKSKNTNATDWEKIELDERIGGLEFAKSCLDEAWKKRKEAIK
;
A
#
# COMPACT_ATOMS: atom_id res chain seq x y z
N MET A 1 -23.54 -13.15 -10.80
CA MET A 1 -22.31 -12.43 -11.17
C MET A 1 -21.74 -11.91 -9.86
N ASN A 2 -20.58 -12.41 -9.41
CA ASN A 2 -19.90 -11.79 -8.26
C ASN A 2 -19.48 -10.39 -8.71
N GLU A 3 -19.89 -9.35 -7.99
CA GLU A 3 -19.60 -7.93 -8.30
C GLU A 3 -18.09 -7.59 -8.32
N TYR A 4 -17.22 -8.57 -8.12
CA TYR A 4 -15.81 -8.41 -7.78
C TYR A 4 -14.87 -9.34 -8.59
N SER A 5 -15.32 -9.91 -9.71
CA SER A 5 -14.48 -10.76 -10.56
C SER A 5 -13.82 -9.94 -11.67
N ILE A 6 -12.49 -9.98 -11.70
CA ILE A 6 -11.73 -9.62 -12.90
C ILE A 6 -11.97 -10.70 -13.94
N HIS A 7 -12.33 -10.29 -15.15
CA HIS A 7 -12.33 -11.16 -16.32
C HIS A 7 -11.31 -10.67 -17.32
N VAL A 8 -10.49 -11.58 -17.84
CA VAL A 8 -9.59 -11.30 -18.95
C VAL A 8 -10.24 -11.81 -20.22
N THR A 9 -10.68 -10.91 -21.10
CA THR A 9 -11.26 -11.25 -22.41
C THR A 9 -10.42 -10.59 -23.50
N ASP A 10 -9.86 -11.38 -24.42
CA ASP A 10 -8.99 -10.89 -25.51
C ASP A 10 -7.82 -10.00 -25.00
N GLY A 11 -7.24 -10.35 -23.85
CA GLY A 11 -6.15 -9.59 -23.21
C GLY A 11 -6.60 -8.30 -22.49
N LYS A 12 -7.91 -7.99 -22.47
CA LYS A 12 -8.47 -6.84 -21.76
C LYS A 12 -9.03 -7.27 -20.41
N VAL A 13 -8.61 -6.59 -19.34
CA VAL A 13 -9.20 -6.74 -18.01
C VAL A 13 -10.52 -5.96 -17.94
N ILE A 14 -11.57 -6.67 -17.55
CA ILE A 14 -12.91 -6.14 -17.30
C ILE A 14 -13.20 -6.27 -15.81
N GLY A 15 -13.55 -5.16 -15.16
CA GLY A 15 -13.86 -5.11 -13.74
C GLY A 15 -12.65 -4.79 -12.85
N ASP A 16 -12.92 -4.44 -11.60
CA ASP A 16 -11.89 -4.15 -10.60
C ASP A 16 -11.58 -5.39 -9.75
N SER A 17 -10.32 -5.52 -9.35
CA SER A 17 -9.86 -6.61 -8.49
C SER A 17 -10.55 -6.58 -7.13
N ALA A 18 -11.00 -7.73 -6.62
CA ALA A 18 -11.47 -7.84 -5.24
C ALA A 18 -10.36 -7.52 -4.22
N LEU A 19 -9.10 -7.86 -4.54
CA LEU A 19 -7.94 -7.46 -3.75
C LEU A 19 -7.81 -5.92 -3.75
N TYR A 20 -7.82 -5.29 -4.93
CA TYR A 20 -7.74 -3.83 -5.05
C TYR A 20 -8.85 -3.15 -4.25
N LEU A 21 -10.11 -3.52 -4.46
CA LEU A 21 -11.24 -2.86 -3.83
C LEU A 21 -11.16 -2.95 -2.30
N THR A 22 -10.78 -4.13 -1.79
CA THR A 22 -10.61 -4.35 -0.35
C THR A 22 -9.43 -3.56 0.20
N ALA A 23 -8.27 -3.59 -0.47
CA ALA A 23 -7.09 -2.84 -0.04
C ALA A 23 -7.34 -1.33 -0.07
N ASN A 24 -7.94 -0.83 -1.15
CA ASN A 24 -8.28 0.59 -1.32
C ASN A 24 -9.27 1.07 -0.26
N ASP A 25 -10.28 0.27 0.09
CA ASP A 25 -11.20 0.61 1.18
C ASP A 25 -10.52 0.63 2.55
N LEU A 26 -9.71 -0.38 2.89
CA LEU A 26 -8.99 -0.44 4.17
C LEU A 26 -8.02 0.73 4.33
N LEU A 27 -7.21 0.99 3.30
CA LEU A 27 -6.24 2.09 3.27
C LEU A 27 -6.95 3.44 3.28
N GLY A 28 -8.03 3.59 2.49
CA GLY A 28 -8.83 4.80 2.43
C GLY A 28 -9.49 5.15 3.77
N ARG A 29 -10.00 4.15 4.50
CA ARG A 29 -10.56 4.35 5.85
C ARG A 29 -9.52 4.86 6.83
N GLU A 30 -8.30 4.32 6.83
CA GLU A 30 -7.24 4.80 7.70
C GLU A 30 -6.72 6.18 7.30
N SER A 31 -6.48 6.42 6.00
CA SER A 31 -6.11 7.75 5.49
C SER A 31 -7.14 8.80 5.92
N LYS A 32 -8.44 8.49 5.79
CA LYS A 32 -9.52 9.38 6.23
C LYS A 32 -9.49 9.61 7.74
N ARG A 33 -9.35 8.55 8.54
CA ARG A 33 -9.30 8.66 10.01
C ARG A 33 -8.16 9.57 10.47
N LEU A 34 -6.98 9.41 9.87
CA LEU A 34 -5.80 10.23 10.19
C LEU A 34 -5.98 11.68 9.71
N CYS A 35 -6.56 11.89 8.53
CA CYS A 35 -6.90 13.22 8.02
C CYS A 35 -7.90 13.94 8.95
N ASP A 36 -9.00 13.27 9.33
CA ASP A 36 -10.02 13.82 10.22
C ASP A 36 -9.42 14.19 11.59
N LEU A 37 -8.49 13.37 12.11
CA LEU A 37 -7.76 13.65 13.34
C LEU A 37 -6.90 14.92 13.21
N THR A 38 -6.11 15.03 12.14
CA THR A 38 -5.25 16.21 11.93
C THR A 38 -6.07 17.48 11.71
N ASP A 39 -7.17 17.39 10.96
CA ASP A 39 -8.09 18.50 10.69
C ASP A 39 -8.77 19.01 11.96
N ALA A 40 -9.22 18.10 12.83
CA ALA A 40 -9.83 18.46 14.10
C ALA A 40 -8.85 19.22 15.02
N LEU A 41 -7.58 18.81 15.02
CA LEU A 41 -6.52 19.48 15.77
C LEU A 41 -6.16 20.85 15.16
N ASP A 42 -6.15 20.97 13.84
CA ASP A 42 -5.90 22.24 13.16
C ASP A 42 -6.99 23.27 13.40
N LYS A 43 -8.24 22.84 13.55
CA LYS A 43 -9.40 23.69 13.87
C LYS A 43 -9.55 23.96 15.37
N SER A 44 -8.70 23.39 16.23
CA SER A 44 -8.76 23.55 17.69
C SER A 44 -8.09 24.85 18.17
N THR A 45 -8.31 25.22 19.44
CA THR A 45 -7.64 26.41 20.02
C THR A 45 -6.12 26.23 20.08
N PRO A 46 -5.32 27.31 20.04
CA PRO A 46 -3.87 27.21 20.14
C PRO A 46 -3.40 26.43 21.37
N GLU A 47 -4.05 26.56 22.55
CA GLU A 47 -3.68 25.76 23.72
C GLU A 47 -3.92 24.27 23.51
N LYS A 48 -5.06 23.88 22.92
CA LYS A 48 -5.37 22.48 22.63
C LYS A 48 -4.41 21.88 21.61
N LYS A 49 -4.08 22.63 20.56
CA LYS A 49 -3.11 22.23 19.54
C LYS A 49 -1.70 22.09 20.13
N ASN A 50 -1.26 23.03 20.95
CA ASN A 50 0.06 22.99 21.60
C ASN A 50 0.17 21.80 22.57
N ASN A 51 -0.88 21.52 23.34
CA ASN A 51 -0.92 20.37 24.26
C ASN A 51 -0.90 19.01 23.53
N LYS A 52 -1.29 18.97 22.24
CA LYS A 52 -1.36 17.76 21.41
C LYS A 52 -0.43 17.82 20.19
N ILE A 53 0.61 18.67 20.22
CA ILE A 53 1.45 18.90 19.05
C ILE A 53 2.22 17.63 18.61
N ALA A 54 2.59 16.78 19.56
CA ALA A 54 3.21 15.49 19.28
C ALA A 54 2.23 14.55 18.56
N GLU A 55 1.01 14.39 19.09
CA GLU A 55 -0.06 13.59 18.47
C GLU A 55 -0.36 14.05 17.04
N TYR A 56 -0.43 15.36 16.82
CA TYR A 56 -0.63 15.96 15.51
C TYR A 56 0.50 15.61 14.52
N LYS A 57 1.77 15.76 14.94
CA LYS A 57 2.92 15.45 14.11
C LYS A 57 2.99 13.96 13.79
N CYS A 58 2.83 13.09 14.79
CA CYS A 58 2.78 11.64 14.61
C CYS A 58 1.69 11.22 13.62
N ALA A 59 0.48 11.76 13.75
CA ALA A 59 -0.62 11.47 12.83
C ALA A 59 -0.31 11.88 11.39
N LYS A 60 0.38 13.00 11.17
CA LYS A 60 0.81 13.42 9.83
C LYS A 60 1.82 12.47 9.20
N TYR A 61 2.81 12.03 9.96
CA TYR A 61 3.81 11.09 9.48
C TYR A 61 3.20 9.74 9.10
N ARG A 62 2.29 9.24 9.95
CA ARG A 62 1.52 8.03 9.65
C ARG A 62 0.61 8.21 8.44
N TYR A 63 -0.05 9.36 8.33
CA TYR A 63 -0.92 9.69 7.19
C TYR A 63 -0.14 9.69 5.88
N ALA A 64 1.06 10.27 5.85
CA ALA A 64 1.91 10.30 4.66
C ALA A 64 2.30 8.88 4.22
N ALA A 65 2.68 8.02 5.16
CA ALA A 65 3.03 6.62 4.90
C ALA A 65 1.84 5.81 4.36
N VAL A 66 0.66 5.89 4.99
CA VAL A 66 -0.55 5.17 4.53
C VAL A 66 -1.01 5.71 3.18
N SER A 67 -1.00 7.03 2.99
CA SER A 67 -1.44 7.66 1.75
C SER A 67 -0.51 7.40 0.57
N LEU A 68 0.80 7.20 0.83
CA LEU A 68 1.74 6.71 -0.16
C LEU A 68 1.25 5.36 -0.69
N ILE A 69 1.05 4.37 0.18
CA ILE A 69 0.63 3.03 -0.24
C ILE A 69 -0.75 3.04 -0.91
N HIS A 70 -1.69 3.80 -0.36
CA HIS A 70 -3.02 3.98 -0.95
C HIS A 70 -2.96 4.53 -2.39
N SER A 71 -2.19 5.60 -2.61
CA SER A 71 -2.01 6.21 -3.93
C SER A 71 -1.35 5.23 -4.90
N ILE A 72 -0.42 4.44 -4.37
CA ILE A 72 0.16 3.24 -4.98
C ILE A 72 -0.91 2.33 -5.61
N VAL A 73 -1.59 1.61 -4.72
CA VAL A 73 -2.66 0.67 -5.02
C VAL A 73 -3.68 1.25 -6.02
N TYR A 74 -4.10 2.50 -5.81
CA TYR A 74 -5.01 3.22 -6.70
C TYR A 74 -4.45 3.35 -8.12
N ASN A 75 -3.23 3.86 -8.27
CA ASN A 75 -2.62 4.08 -9.58
C ASN A 75 -2.32 2.78 -10.32
N ILE A 76 -1.88 1.72 -9.62
CA ILE A 76 -1.65 0.41 -10.24
C ILE A 76 -2.92 -0.10 -10.92
N ASN A 77 -4.03 -0.08 -10.19
CA ASN A 77 -5.32 -0.55 -10.69
C ASN A 77 -5.88 0.39 -11.78
N HIS A 78 -5.88 1.71 -11.53
CA HIS A 78 -6.45 2.71 -12.44
C HIS A 78 -5.82 2.68 -13.82
N PHE A 79 -4.49 2.56 -13.90
CA PHE A 79 -3.78 2.49 -15.19
C PHE A 79 -3.80 1.09 -15.83
N ARG A 80 -4.59 0.13 -15.31
CA ARG A 80 -4.72 -1.26 -15.81
C ARG A 80 -3.38 -1.93 -16.06
N LYS A 81 -2.42 -1.50 -15.25
CA LYS A 81 -1.02 -1.65 -15.55
C LYS A 81 -0.60 -3.09 -15.23
N THR A 82 -1.38 -3.79 -14.39
CA THR A 82 -1.30 -5.22 -13.99
C THR A 82 -1.12 -6.25 -15.12
N ASN A 83 -1.36 -5.89 -16.38
CA ASN A 83 -1.29 -6.82 -17.52
C ASN A 83 -0.12 -6.57 -18.47
N ASN A 84 0.70 -5.54 -18.24
CA ASN A 84 1.88 -5.30 -19.07
C ASN A 84 3.11 -5.94 -18.41
N LEU A 85 3.55 -7.08 -18.95
CA LEU A 85 4.72 -7.82 -18.48
C LEU A 85 6.03 -7.00 -18.55
N GLU A 86 6.06 -5.90 -19.31
CA GLU A 86 7.26 -5.05 -19.46
C GLU A 86 7.43 -4.00 -18.34
N TYR A 87 6.46 -3.80 -17.43
CA TYR A 87 6.50 -2.70 -16.45
C TYR A 87 5.91 -3.05 -15.09
N SER A 88 6.64 -2.83 -13.98
CA SER A 88 6.07 -2.83 -12.62
C SER A 88 5.67 -1.44 -12.20
N HIS A 89 4.58 -1.46 -11.46
CA HIS A 89 3.89 -0.28 -11.05
C HIS A 89 4.40 -0.01 -9.66
N TYR A 90 5.30 0.96 -9.56
CA TYR A 90 5.22 1.97 -8.51
C TYR A 90 5.86 3.32 -8.93
N LEU A 91 6.80 3.35 -9.88
CA LEU A 91 7.66 4.53 -10.10
C LEU A 91 8.21 4.71 -11.54
N LEU A 92 7.56 4.21 -12.60
CA LEU A 92 8.17 4.13 -13.94
C LEU A 92 9.43 3.22 -13.97
N GLN A 93 9.51 2.20 -13.12
CA GLN A 93 10.58 1.18 -13.18
C GLN A 93 10.04 -0.13 -13.79
N PRO A 94 10.85 -0.89 -14.57
CA PRO A 94 10.44 -2.16 -15.17
C PRO A 94 10.02 -3.22 -14.15
N PHE A 95 9.22 -4.21 -14.57
CA PHE A 95 8.72 -5.30 -13.69
C PHE A 95 9.86 -6.12 -13.10
N ASP A 96 10.93 -6.22 -13.87
CA ASP A 96 12.09 -7.01 -13.55
C ASP A 96 12.88 -6.50 -12.33
N ASP A 97 12.89 -5.21 -12.01
CA ASP A 97 13.83 -4.71 -10.99
C ASP A 97 13.41 -5.08 -9.57
N ILE A 98 12.10 -5.09 -9.26
CA ILE A 98 11.58 -5.51 -7.95
C ILE A 98 11.62 -7.04 -7.84
N PHE A 99 11.20 -7.76 -8.87
CA PHE A 99 11.22 -9.23 -8.85
C PHE A 99 12.64 -9.83 -8.93
N ARG A 100 13.63 -9.08 -9.44
CA ARG A 100 15.06 -9.47 -9.32
C ARG A 100 15.51 -9.53 -7.87
N GLU A 101 14.98 -8.69 -6.99
CA GLU A 101 15.28 -8.71 -5.55
C GLU A 101 14.44 -9.76 -4.79
N TYR A 102 13.28 -10.16 -5.34
CA TYR A 102 12.35 -11.14 -4.75
C TYR A 102 12.00 -12.27 -5.76
N PRO A 103 12.96 -13.15 -6.11
CA PRO A 103 12.78 -14.20 -7.12
C PRO A 103 11.65 -15.20 -6.77
N GLU A 104 11.36 -15.38 -5.49
CA GLU A 104 10.26 -16.21 -5.02
C GLU A 104 8.88 -15.65 -5.41
N TYR A 105 8.71 -14.32 -5.40
CA TYR A 105 7.45 -13.69 -5.80
C TYR A 105 7.24 -13.84 -7.30
N LEU A 106 8.33 -13.77 -8.09
CA LEU A 106 8.27 -13.94 -9.55
C LEU A 106 7.82 -15.35 -9.91
N THR A 107 8.43 -16.33 -9.24
CA THR A 107 8.08 -17.75 -9.43
C THR A 107 6.60 -18.00 -9.14
N LEU A 108 6.06 -17.39 -8.07
CA LEU A 108 4.64 -17.52 -7.72
C LEU A 108 3.72 -16.82 -8.72
N TYR A 109 4.12 -15.67 -9.26
CA TYR A 109 3.38 -14.95 -10.29
C TYR A 109 3.34 -15.72 -11.62
N GLU A 110 4.49 -16.24 -12.08
CA GLU A 110 4.60 -16.98 -13.34
C GLU A 110 3.81 -18.29 -13.33
N ALA A 111 3.72 -18.94 -12.17
CA ALA A 111 2.97 -20.20 -11.99
C ALA A 111 1.45 -20.01 -11.90
N ALA A 112 0.95 -18.79 -11.72
CA ALA A 112 -0.46 -18.52 -11.50
C ALA A 112 -1.29 -18.52 -12.79
N ALA A 113 -2.60 -18.75 -12.64
CA ALA A 113 -3.55 -18.62 -13.74
C ALA A 113 -3.65 -17.16 -14.21
N ASP A 114 -3.94 -16.95 -15.50
CA ASP A 114 -3.94 -15.61 -16.12
C ASP A 114 -4.93 -14.63 -15.47
N ASP A 115 -6.02 -15.13 -14.91
CA ASP A 115 -7.03 -14.36 -14.18
C ASP A 115 -6.60 -13.99 -12.75
N GLU A 116 -5.60 -14.68 -12.17
CA GLU A 116 -5.03 -14.38 -10.85
C GLU A 116 -3.81 -13.46 -10.92
N LYS A 117 -3.11 -13.45 -12.06
CA LYS A 117 -1.91 -12.62 -12.29
C LYS A 117 -2.10 -11.14 -11.93
N PRO A 118 -3.22 -10.48 -12.27
CA PRO A 118 -3.40 -9.07 -11.90
C PRO A 118 -3.35 -8.82 -10.39
N ASP A 119 -3.94 -9.72 -9.60
CA ASP A 119 -3.98 -9.61 -8.14
C ASP A 119 -2.62 -9.92 -7.52
N LEU A 120 -1.95 -10.96 -8.01
CA LEU A 120 -0.61 -11.32 -7.55
C LEU A 120 0.41 -10.23 -7.88
N SER A 121 0.32 -9.66 -9.09
CA SER A 121 1.13 -8.53 -9.52
C SER A 121 0.97 -7.35 -8.57
N LEU A 122 -0.28 -6.95 -8.28
CA LEU A 122 -0.58 -5.87 -7.35
C LEU A 122 -0.08 -6.17 -5.94
N TYR A 123 -0.40 -7.35 -5.40
CA TYR A 123 -0.05 -7.72 -4.03
C TYR A 123 1.47 -7.73 -3.82
N TYR A 124 2.21 -8.45 -4.67
CA TYR A 124 3.65 -8.60 -4.48
C TYR A 124 4.43 -7.33 -4.79
N SER A 125 4.04 -6.55 -5.80
CA SER A 125 4.75 -5.30 -6.11
C SER A 125 4.62 -4.29 -4.97
N VAL A 126 3.42 -4.13 -4.41
CA VAL A 126 3.18 -3.18 -3.31
C VAL A 126 3.85 -3.69 -2.03
N SER A 127 3.80 -5.00 -1.77
CA SER A 127 4.43 -5.60 -0.59
C SER A 127 5.94 -5.43 -0.61
N ALA A 128 6.60 -5.77 -1.72
CA ALA A 128 8.05 -5.63 -1.88
C ALA A 128 8.49 -4.16 -1.77
N PHE A 129 7.75 -3.23 -2.38
CA PHE A 129 8.00 -1.79 -2.21
C PHE A 129 7.92 -1.39 -0.74
N THR A 130 6.85 -1.79 -0.06
CA THR A 130 6.61 -1.43 1.34
C THR A 130 7.69 -1.99 2.26
N GLU A 131 8.11 -3.24 2.03
CA GLU A 131 9.19 -3.91 2.77
C GLU A 131 10.53 -3.19 2.60
N ARG A 132 10.85 -2.78 1.37
CA ARG A 132 12.07 -2.01 1.07
C ARG A 132 12.07 -0.65 1.76
N GLU A 133 10.97 0.10 1.67
CA GLU A 133 10.85 1.40 2.34
C GLU A 133 10.99 1.25 3.86
N ILE A 134 10.35 0.23 4.46
CA ILE A 134 10.49 -0.07 5.88
C ILE A 134 11.95 -0.37 6.23
N ALA A 135 12.65 -1.19 5.45
CA ALA A 135 14.05 -1.53 5.68
C ALA A 135 14.96 -0.29 5.60
N GLU A 136 14.75 0.58 4.60
CA GLU A 136 15.50 1.83 4.46
C GLU A 136 15.27 2.77 5.66
N LEU A 137 14.02 2.94 6.09
CA LEU A 137 13.69 3.76 7.26
C LEU A 137 14.27 3.17 8.54
N LYS A 138 14.22 1.84 8.74
CA LYS A 138 14.84 1.15 9.88
C LYS A 138 16.36 1.35 9.88
N SER A 139 17.02 1.31 8.71
CA SER A 139 18.45 1.61 8.60
C SER A 139 18.76 3.04 9.04
N LYS A 140 17.98 4.04 8.57
CA LYS A 140 18.13 5.46 8.97
C LYS A 140 17.91 5.68 10.46
N ASN A 141 16.96 4.94 11.05
CA ASN A 141 16.60 5.07 12.46
C ASN A 141 17.75 4.71 13.42
N THR A 142 18.68 3.85 13.00
CA THR A 142 19.85 3.44 13.81
C THR A 142 20.71 4.62 14.30
N ASN A 143 20.75 5.71 13.54
CA ASN A 143 21.60 6.88 13.82
C ASN A 143 20.80 8.18 13.98
N ALA A 144 19.47 8.09 14.15
CA ALA A 144 18.59 9.25 14.20
C ALA A 144 18.61 9.94 15.57
N THR A 145 18.41 11.27 15.57
CA THR A 145 18.14 12.03 16.81
C THR A 145 16.79 11.67 17.41
N ASP A 146 16.53 12.01 18.68
CA ASP A 146 15.27 11.67 19.37
C ASP A 146 14.01 12.10 18.60
N TRP A 147 14.05 13.27 17.96
CA TRP A 147 12.91 13.77 17.18
C TRP A 147 12.77 13.09 15.83
N GLU A 148 13.89 12.87 15.12
CA GLU A 148 13.90 12.14 13.84
C GLU A 148 13.45 10.70 14.05
N LYS A 149 13.82 10.09 15.18
CA LYS A 149 13.42 8.74 15.57
C LYS A 149 11.91 8.62 15.71
N ILE A 150 11.24 9.56 16.39
CA ILE A 150 9.78 9.60 16.49
C ILE A 150 9.13 9.69 15.11
N GLU A 151 9.64 10.55 14.22
CA GLU A 151 9.14 10.63 12.84
C GLU A 151 9.30 9.29 12.11
N LEU A 152 10.50 8.71 12.16
CA LEU A 152 10.80 7.47 11.45
C LEU A 152 9.96 6.31 11.98
N ASP A 153 9.78 6.19 13.29
CA ASP A 153 8.93 5.17 13.92
C ASP A 153 7.47 5.30 13.47
N GLU A 154 6.94 6.52 13.38
CA GLU A 154 5.57 6.77 12.91
C GLU A 154 5.37 6.46 11.42
N ARG A 155 6.38 6.75 10.59
CA ARG A 155 6.37 6.39 9.17
C ARG A 155 6.45 4.87 8.99
N ILE A 156 7.35 4.21 9.73
CA ILE A 156 7.47 2.74 9.74
C ILE A 156 6.15 2.12 10.17
N GLY A 157 5.55 2.58 11.27
CA GLY A 157 4.26 2.08 11.74
C GLY A 157 3.12 2.30 10.73
N GLY A 158 3.13 3.42 10.00
CA GLY A 158 2.18 3.65 8.91
C GLY A 158 2.36 2.71 7.71
N LEU A 159 3.60 2.41 7.34
CA LEU A 159 3.91 1.44 6.28
C LEU A 159 3.57 0.00 6.71
N GLU A 160 3.89 -0.38 7.95
CA GLU A 160 3.54 -1.69 8.51
C GLU A 160 2.01 -1.88 8.57
N PHE A 161 1.27 -0.83 8.98
CA PHE A 161 -0.19 -0.83 8.91
C PHE A 161 -0.69 -1.00 7.47
N ALA A 162 -0.16 -0.21 6.52
CA ALA A 162 -0.57 -0.30 5.13
C ALA A 162 -0.31 -1.69 4.53
N LYS A 163 0.82 -2.32 4.88
CA LYS A 163 1.12 -3.71 4.52
C LYS A 163 0.08 -4.68 5.11
N SER A 164 -0.29 -4.49 6.38
CA SER A 164 -1.32 -5.33 7.00
C SER A 164 -2.68 -5.25 6.29
N CYS A 165 -3.05 -4.07 5.75
CA CYS A 165 -4.24 -3.93 4.92
C CYS A 165 -4.16 -4.74 3.62
N LEU A 166 -2.99 -4.77 2.97
CA LEU A 166 -2.76 -5.59 1.78
C LEU A 166 -2.83 -7.09 2.10
N ASP A 167 -2.22 -7.50 3.20
CA ASP A 167 -2.24 -8.89 3.67
C ASP A 167 -3.67 -9.35 4.00
N GLU A 168 -4.47 -8.49 4.64
CA GLU A 168 -5.89 -8.75 4.90
C GLU A 168 -6.70 -8.84 3.60
N ALA A 169 -6.49 -7.91 2.67
CA ALA A 169 -7.16 -7.92 1.37
C ALA A 169 -6.83 -9.19 0.56
N TRP A 170 -5.57 -9.61 0.57
CA TRP A 170 -5.12 -10.83 -0.09
C TRP A 170 -5.71 -12.09 0.54
N LYS A 171 -5.79 -12.13 1.87
CA LYS A 171 -6.45 -13.23 2.59
C LYS A 171 -7.93 -13.34 2.18
N LYS A 172 -8.68 -12.23 2.22
CA LYS A 172 -10.10 -12.21 1.83
C LYS A 172 -10.31 -12.62 0.38
N ARG A 173 -9.42 -12.17 -0.52
CA ARG A 173 -9.44 -12.57 -1.93
C ARG A 173 -9.33 -14.09 -2.08
N LYS A 174 -8.36 -14.72 -1.41
CA LYS A 174 -8.16 -16.18 -1.46
C LYS A 174 -9.33 -16.96 -0.86
N GLU A 175 -9.97 -16.44 0.18
CA GLU A 175 -11.15 -17.06 0.78
C GLU A 175 -12.36 -17.04 -0.16
N ALA A 176 -12.47 -16.03 -1.04
CA ALA A 176 -13.57 -15.93 -2.01
C ALA A 176 -13.42 -16.80 -3.28
N ILE A 177 -12.23 -17.39 -3.52
CA ILE A 177 -11.97 -18.30 -4.66
C ILE A 177 -12.31 -19.75 -4.31
N LYS A 178 -12.30 -20.10 -3.01
CA LYS A 178 -12.57 -21.46 -2.52
C LYS A 178 -14.06 -21.78 -2.56
#